data_AF-A0A3N6QDS7-F1
#
_entry.id   AF-A0A3N6QDS7-F1
#
_cell.length_a   1.000
_cell.length_b   1.000
_cell.length_c   1.000
_cell.angle_alpha   90.00
_cell.angle_beta   90.00
_cell.angle_gamma   90.00
#
_symmetry.space_group_name_H-M   'P 1'
#
loop_
_entity.id
_entity.type
_entity.pdbx_description
1 polymer ?
#
loop_
_entity_poly.entity_id
_entity_poly.type
_entity_poly.pdbx_seq_one_letter_code
_entity_poly.pdbx_strand_id
1 'polypeptide(L)'
;MNETNDGVSIKGNITNNGQIAGGKNSKNHYEVHETINEDQSKSLAETAAEIQELLKQLEQSNPTKTTAGQMTVATQAIEIIESNPTLKQRVVGTLKSAGTEALKEALDHPVANILVAGFEGWMKP
;
A
#
# COMPACT_ATOMS: atom_id res chain seq x y z
N MET A 1 1.59 53.12 -37.23
CA MET A 1 2.48 52.77 -36.10
C MET A 1 3.13 51.45 -36.45
N ASN A 2 4.43 51.53 -36.71
CA ASN A 2 5.44 50.48 -36.89
C ASN A 2 5.59 49.75 -35.51
N GLU A 3 5.92 48.48 -35.30
CA GLU A 3 6.82 47.50 -35.93
C GLU A 3 6.41 46.07 -35.52
N THR A 4 6.72 45.10 -36.38
CA THR A 4 6.83 43.66 -36.11
C THR A 4 7.96 43.41 -35.10
N ASN A 5 7.78 42.48 -34.14
CA ASN A 5 8.93 41.75 -33.58
C ASN A 5 8.56 40.31 -33.24
N ASP A 6 9.39 39.43 -33.80
CA ASP A 6 9.48 37.99 -33.75
C ASP A 6 9.54 37.40 -32.34
N GLY A 7 9.20 36.11 -32.27
CA GLY A 7 8.99 35.39 -31.03
C GLY A 7 10.24 35.04 -30.23
N VAL A 8 9.99 34.57 -29.00
CA VAL A 8 10.88 33.69 -28.24
C VAL A 8 9.98 32.77 -27.40
N SER A 9 9.93 31.48 -27.74
CA SER A 9 9.65 30.42 -26.76
C SER A 9 10.75 30.43 -25.71
N ILE A 10 10.50 30.10 -24.43
CA ILE A 10 11.23 29.09 -23.62
C ILE A 10 10.60 29.00 -22.21
N LYS A 11 10.03 27.81 -21.95
CA LYS A 11 10.18 26.92 -20.78
C LYS A 11 10.43 27.54 -19.38
N GLY A 12 9.57 27.14 -18.44
CA GLY A 12 9.87 27.13 -17.01
C GLY A 12 8.72 26.53 -16.20
N ASN A 13 8.92 25.33 -15.66
CA ASN A 13 8.02 24.66 -14.71
C ASN A 13 7.63 25.60 -13.57
N ILE A 14 6.35 25.92 -13.41
CA ILE A 14 5.85 26.60 -12.21
C ILE A 14 5.63 25.53 -11.14
N THR A 15 6.61 25.43 -10.25
CA THR A 15 6.58 24.72 -8.97
C THR A 15 5.38 25.16 -8.14
N ASN A 16 4.50 24.20 -7.81
CA ASN A 16 3.47 24.37 -6.79
C ASN A 16 4.14 24.43 -5.42
N ASN A 17 3.88 25.49 -4.66
CA ASN A 17 3.71 25.42 -3.20
C ASN A 17 3.28 26.79 -2.67
N GLY A 18 2.06 26.86 -2.12
CA GLY A 18 1.72 27.92 -1.17
C GLY A 18 0.29 28.42 -1.25
N GLN A 19 -0.49 28.00 -0.25
CA GLN A 19 -1.54 28.80 0.39
C GLN A 19 -2.86 28.97 -0.37
N ILE A 20 -3.89 28.24 0.08
CA ILE A 20 -5.27 28.72 -0.04
C ILE A 20 -5.98 28.60 1.32
N ALA A 21 -5.99 29.71 2.04
CA ALA A 21 -6.95 29.97 3.10
C ALA A 21 -8.30 30.36 2.47
N GLY A 22 -9.38 29.69 2.88
CA GLY A 22 -10.75 30.21 2.89
C GLY A 22 -11.47 30.43 1.55
N GLY A 23 -12.55 29.68 1.31
CA GLY A 23 -13.60 30.07 0.35
C GLY A 23 -14.46 28.91 -0.15
N LYS A 24 -15.79 29.01 0.03
CA LYS A 24 -16.78 27.95 -0.20
C LYS A 24 -17.29 27.87 -1.66
N ASN A 25 -17.77 26.67 -2.01
CA ASN A 25 -18.86 26.30 -2.93
C ASN A 25 -18.61 25.98 -4.43
N SER A 26 -18.66 24.66 -4.69
CA SER A 26 -19.64 23.98 -5.56
C SER A 26 -19.49 24.07 -7.06
N LYS A 27 -18.76 23.11 -7.64
CA LYS A 27 -19.12 22.41 -8.89
C LYS A 27 -18.59 20.98 -8.81
N ASN A 28 -19.44 20.03 -8.40
CA ASN A 28 -19.14 18.60 -8.47
C ASN A 28 -19.13 18.19 -9.96
N HIS A 29 -18.00 18.47 -10.61
CA HIS A 29 -17.64 17.89 -11.89
C HIS A 29 -16.83 16.64 -11.57
N TYR A 30 -17.35 15.53 -12.09
CA TYR A 30 -16.82 14.17 -12.15
C TYR A 30 -15.31 14.15 -12.48
N GLU A 31 -14.48 14.14 -11.43
CA GLU A 31 -13.07 13.74 -11.51
C GLU A 31 -12.95 12.35 -10.89
N VAL A 32 -13.44 11.36 -11.65
CA VAL A 32 -13.04 9.97 -11.46
C VAL A 32 -11.79 9.78 -12.32
N HIS A 33 -10.78 9.12 -11.76
CA HIS A 33 -9.45 8.76 -12.32
C HIS A 33 -8.34 9.78 -12.04
N GLU A 34 -7.62 9.61 -10.92
CA GLU A 34 -6.26 9.02 -10.96
C GLU A 34 -5.57 8.91 -9.58
N THR A 35 -6.13 9.42 -8.49
CA THR A 35 -5.44 9.40 -7.18
C THR A 35 -5.72 8.16 -6.31
N ILE A 36 -6.45 7.18 -6.82
CA ILE A 36 -6.73 5.95 -6.05
C ILE A 36 -5.61 4.91 -6.28
N ASN A 37 -5.01 4.89 -7.47
CA ASN A 37 -4.01 3.87 -7.84
C ASN A 37 -2.66 4.07 -7.14
N GLU A 38 -2.18 5.31 -6.98
CA GLU A 38 -0.91 5.56 -6.28
C GLU A 38 -1.01 5.29 -4.78
N ASP A 39 -2.11 5.67 -4.13
CA ASP A 39 -2.31 5.48 -2.68
C ASP A 39 -2.53 3.99 -2.34
N GLN A 40 -3.30 3.26 -3.17
CA GLN A 40 -3.51 1.81 -3.01
C GLN A 40 -2.25 1.00 -3.32
N SER A 41 -1.52 1.32 -4.39
CA SER A 41 -0.30 0.59 -4.76
C SER A 41 0.82 0.83 -3.77
N LYS A 42 0.91 2.06 -3.23
CA LYS A 42 1.87 2.39 -2.18
C LYS A 42 1.52 1.67 -0.88
N SER A 43 0.23 1.66 -0.49
CA SER A 43 -0.22 0.93 0.70
C SER A 43 0.00 -0.59 0.60
N LEU A 44 -0.20 -1.19 -0.59
CA LEU A 44 0.11 -2.60 -0.84
C LEU A 44 1.60 -2.90 -0.73
N ALA A 45 2.44 -2.15 -1.45
CA ALA A 45 3.89 -2.38 -1.46
C ALA A 45 4.51 -2.16 -0.07
N GLU A 46 4.08 -1.12 0.66
CA GLU A 46 4.55 -0.85 2.02
C GLU A 46 4.10 -1.94 3.00
N THR A 47 2.84 -2.37 2.93
CA THR A 47 2.33 -3.42 3.81
C THR A 47 2.98 -4.77 3.51
N ALA A 48 3.16 -5.11 2.23
CA ALA A 48 3.85 -6.33 1.83
C ALA A 48 5.32 -6.32 2.28
N ALA A 49 6.03 -5.20 2.10
CA ALA A 49 7.42 -5.07 2.53
C ALA A 49 7.59 -5.25 4.05
N GLU A 50 6.69 -4.66 4.85
CA GLU A 50 6.75 -4.79 6.31
C GLU A 50 6.48 -6.23 6.76
N ILE A 51 5.54 -6.93 6.12
CA ILE A 51 5.29 -8.36 6.39
C ILE A 51 6.47 -9.21 5.91
N GLN A 52 7.06 -8.94 4.75
CA GLN A 52 8.23 -9.66 4.24
C GLN A 52 9.44 -9.50 5.16
N GLU A 53 9.65 -8.30 5.72
CA GLU A 53 10.70 -8.07 6.70
C GLU A 53 10.46 -8.88 7.99
N LEU A 54 9.21 -8.92 8.46
CA LEU A 54 8.81 -9.74 9.60
C LEU A 54 9.06 -11.23 9.33
N LEU A 55 8.65 -11.73 8.16
CA LEU A 55 8.87 -13.11 7.76
C LEU A 55 10.36 -13.46 7.74
N LYS A 56 11.18 -12.61 7.12
CA LYS A 56 12.63 -12.80 7.07
C LYS A 56 13.25 -12.91 8.46
N GLN A 57 12.76 -12.15 9.44
CA GLN A 57 13.22 -12.25 10.84
C GLN A 57 12.82 -13.59 11.47
N LEU A 58 11.57 -14.03 11.26
CA LEU A 58 11.06 -15.30 11.80
C LEU A 58 11.74 -16.53 11.17
N GLU A 59 12.11 -16.43 9.90
CA GLU A 59 12.80 -17.47 9.13
C GLU A 59 14.24 -17.72 9.59
N GLN A 60 14.88 -16.75 10.27
CA GLN A 60 16.22 -16.95 10.83
C GLN A 60 16.26 -18.07 11.86
N SER A 61 15.16 -18.24 12.60
CA SER A 61 15.02 -19.26 13.66
C SER A 61 14.20 -20.46 13.20
N ASN A 62 13.42 -20.35 12.12
CA ASN A 62 12.47 -21.37 11.68
C ASN A 62 12.52 -21.58 10.16
N PRO A 63 13.11 -22.69 9.65
CA PRO A 63 13.16 -22.93 8.21
C PRO A 63 11.76 -23.22 7.64
N THR A 64 11.33 -22.41 6.67
CA THR A 64 10.06 -22.55 5.91
C THR A 64 10.10 -23.63 4.83
N LYS A 65 11.13 -24.48 4.84
CA LYS A 65 11.29 -25.62 3.92
C LYS A 65 10.36 -26.80 4.22
N THR A 66 9.73 -26.81 5.39
CA THR A 66 8.79 -27.85 5.81
C THR A 66 7.42 -27.24 6.08
N THR A 67 6.35 -28.01 5.91
CA THR A 67 4.98 -27.57 6.23
C THR A 67 4.87 -27.13 7.70
N ALA A 68 5.52 -27.83 8.63
CA ALA A 68 5.54 -27.44 10.03
C ALA A 68 6.22 -26.08 10.24
N GLY A 69 7.39 -25.85 9.61
CA GLY A 69 8.08 -24.57 9.69
C GLY A 69 7.28 -23.42 9.08
N GLN A 70 6.59 -23.66 7.96
CA GLN A 70 5.70 -22.68 7.34
C GLN A 70 4.54 -22.28 8.27
N MET A 71 3.91 -23.27 8.91
CA MET A 71 2.84 -23.01 9.90
C MET A 71 3.39 -22.23 11.10
N THR A 72 4.55 -22.62 11.63
CA THR A 72 5.18 -21.92 12.77
C THR A 72 5.52 -20.46 12.45
N VAL A 73 6.06 -20.18 11.26
CA VAL A 73 6.35 -18.80 10.82
C VAL A 73 5.06 -18.02 10.59
N ALA A 74 4.05 -18.63 9.95
CA ALA A 74 2.77 -17.98 9.70
C ALA A 74 2.04 -17.60 10.99
N THR A 75 1.95 -18.52 11.96
CA THR A 75 1.31 -18.27 13.25
C THR A 75 1.99 -17.13 13.99
N GLN A 76 3.32 -17.14 14.09
CA GLN A 76 4.07 -16.07 14.76
C GLN A 76 3.87 -14.71 14.07
N ALA A 77 3.90 -14.69 12.73
CA ALA A 77 3.67 -13.45 11.99
C ALA A 77 2.25 -12.91 12.24
N ILE A 78 1.23 -13.77 12.25
CA ILE A 78 -0.15 -13.41 12.56
C ILE A 78 -0.24 -12.84 13.98
N GLU A 79 0.36 -13.47 14.98
CA GLU A 79 0.35 -13.00 16.38
C GLU A 79 1.02 -11.63 16.54
N ILE A 80 2.16 -11.42 15.87
CA ILE A 80 2.91 -10.15 15.90
C ILE A 80 2.09 -9.03 15.25
N ILE A 81 1.50 -9.29 14.08
CA ILE A 81 0.67 -8.33 13.36
C ILE A 81 -0.61 -8.05 14.15
N GLU A 82 -1.23 -9.07 14.73
CA GLU A 82 -2.44 -8.92 15.55
C GLU A 82 -2.19 -8.05 16.79
N SER A 83 -1.04 -8.23 17.43
CA SER A 83 -0.62 -7.44 18.58
C SER A 83 -0.22 -6.01 18.22
N ASN A 84 0.00 -5.71 16.94
CA ASN A 84 0.30 -4.36 16.44
C ASN A 84 -0.95 -3.75 15.77
N PRO A 85 -1.76 -2.93 16.48
CA PRO A 85 -3.02 -2.41 15.95
C PRO A 85 -2.83 -1.58 14.67
N THR A 86 -1.73 -0.84 14.55
CA THR A 86 -1.42 -0.02 13.38
C THR A 86 -1.14 -0.89 12.15
N LEU A 87 -0.34 -1.95 12.31
CA LEU A 87 -0.05 -2.87 11.21
C LEU A 87 -1.29 -3.71 10.87
N LYS A 88 -2.03 -4.21 11.86
CA LYS A 88 -3.31 -4.92 11.65
C LYS A 88 -4.28 -4.09 10.82
N GLN A 89 -4.46 -2.80 11.13
CA GLN A 89 -5.32 -1.90 10.35
C GLN A 89 -4.83 -1.71 8.91
N ARG A 90 -3.52 -1.56 8.70
CA ARG A 90 -2.93 -1.46 7.35
C ARG A 90 -3.12 -2.74 6.54
N VAL A 91 -2.95 -3.91 7.15
CA VAL A 91 -3.20 -5.21 6.51
C VAL A 91 -4.67 -5.34 6.12
N VAL A 92 -5.59 -5.05 7.03
CA VAL A 92 -7.03 -5.08 6.73
C VAL A 92 -7.38 -4.05 5.65
N GLY A 93 -6.82 -2.85 5.70
CA GLY A 93 -7.01 -1.81 4.69
C GLY A 93 -6.52 -2.24 3.31
N THR A 94 -5.33 -2.83 3.25
CA THR A 94 -4.72 -3.38 2.02
C THR A 94 -5.57 -4.52 1.46
N LEU A 95 -6.06 -5.42 2.30
CA LEU A 95 -6.93 -6.51 1.86
C LEU A 95 -8.27 -6.01 1.31
N LYS A 96 -8.83 -4.95 1.89
CA LYS A 96 -10.07 -4.32 1.38
C LYS A 96 -9.85 -3.59 0.06
N SER A 97 -8.67 -3.02 -0.14
CA SER A 97 -8.39 -2.13 -1.26
C SER A 97 -7.75 -2.88 -2.45
N ALA A 98 -6.68 -3.65 -2.21
CA ALA A 98 -5.94 -4.40 -3.22
C ALA A 98 -6.44 -5.85 -3.40
N GLY A 99 -7.10 -6.40 -2.38
CA GLY A 99 -7.58 -7.78 -2.40
C GLY A 99 -6.54 -8.79 -1.89
N THR A 100 -7.01 -10.01 -1.66
CA THR A 100 -6.23 -11.13 -1.11
C THR A 100 -5.18 -11.64 -2.09
N GLU A 101 -5.50 -11.71 -3.38
CA GLU A 101 -4.57 -12.17 -4.41
C GLU A 101 -3.39 -11.21 -4.61
N ALA A 102 -3.65 -9.90 -4.70
CA ALA A 102 -2.60 -8.90 -4.86
C ALA A 102 -1.63 -8.89 -3.67
N LEU A 103 -2.14 -9.01 -2.43
CA LEU A 103 -1.28 -9.13 -1.25
C LEU A 103 -0.48 -10.43 -1.27
N LYS A 104 -1.08 -11.56 -1.66
CA LYS A 104 -0.38 -12.83 -1.79
C LYS A 104 0.77 -12.77 -2.79
N GLU A 105 0.54 -12.17 -3.96
CA GLU A 105 1.57 -11.97 -4.98
C GLU A 105 2.66 -11.02 -4.51
N ALA A 106 2.30 -9.91 -3.85
CA ALA A 106 3.27 -8.94 -3.33
C ALA A 106 4.18 -9.53 -2.25
N LEU A 107 3.69 -10.49 -1.46
CA LEU A 107 4.50 -11.17 -0.44
C LEU A 107 5.53 -12.14 -1.04
N ASP A 108 5.25 -12.70 -2.22
CA ASP A 108 6.12 -13.66 -2.94
C ASP A 108 6.75 -14.74 -2.01
N HIS A 109 5.93 -15.34 -1.15
CA HIS A 109 6.43 -16.22 -0.08
C HIS A 109 5.55 -17.48 0.09
N PRO A 110 6.12 -18.67 0.38
CA PRO A 110 5.34 -19.90 0.57
C PRO A 110 4.29 -19.81 1.68
N VAL A 111 4.52 -18.98 2.71
CA VAL A 111 3.55 -18.78 3.80
C VAL A 111 2.45 -17.77 3.46
N ALA A 112 2.55 -17.03 2.36
CA ALA A 112 1.62 -15.95 2.01
C ALA A 112 0.16 -16.43 1.97
N ASN A 113 -0.08 -17.64 1.47
CA ASN A 113 -1.42 -18.22 1.43
C ASN A 113 -2.01 -18.45 2.83
N ILE A 114 -1.17 -18.83 3.80
CA ILE A 114 -1.59 -19.06 5.19
C ILE A 114 -1.84 -17.72 5.89
N LEU A 115 -0.96 -16.74 5.67
CA LEU A 115 -1.09 -15.39 6.22
C LEU A 115 -2.38 -14.72 5.78
N VAL A 116 -2.65 -14.70 4.46
CA VAL A 116 -3.84 -14.06 3.91
C VAL A 116 -5.10 -14.69 4.48
N ALA A 117 -5.17 -16.02 4.59
CA ALA A 117 -6.31 -16.71 5.23
C ALA A 117 -6.49 -16.31 6.70
N GLY A 118 -5.39 -16.12 7.45
CA GLY A 118 -5.43 -15.61 8.82
C GLY A 118 -5.94 -14.18 8.89
N PHE A 119 -5.46 -13.31 8.00
CA PHE A 119 -5.83 -11.90 7.94
C PHE A 119 -7.28 -11.68 7.51
N GLU A 120 -7.80 -12.51 6.61
CA GLU A 120 -9.23 -12.55 6.26
C GLU A 120 -10.12 -12.82 7.48
N GLY A 121 -9.59 -13.55 8.48
CA GLY A 121 -10.24 -13.74 9.78
C GLY A 121 -10.55 -12.42 10.49
N TRP A 122 -9.73 -11.38 10.32
CA TRP A 122 -9.95 -10.07 10.93
C TRP A 122 -10.95 -9.18 10.20
N MET A 123 -11.32 -9.55 8.97
CA MET A 123 -12.30 -8.81 8.16
C MET A 123 -13.74 -9.22 8.46
N LYS A 124 -13.93 -10.36 9.14
CA LYS A 124 -15.24 -10.86 9.55
C LYS A 124 -15.73 -10.11 10.81
N PRO A 125 -17.03 -9.76 10.87
CA PRO A 125 -17.63 -9.00 11.98
C PRO A 125 -17.68 -9.79 13.30
#